data_AF-A0A3D0M914-F1
#
_entry.id   AF-A0A3D0M914-F1
#
_cell.length_a   1.000
_cell.length_b   1.000
_cell.length_c   1.000
_cell.angle_alpha   90.00
_cell.angle_beta   90.00
_cell.angle_gamma   90.00
#
_symmetry.space_group_name_H-M   'P 1'
#
loop_
_entity.id
_entity.type
_entity.pdbx_description
1 polymer ?
#
loop_
_entity_poly.entity_id
_entity_poly.type
_entity_poly.pdbx_seq_one_letter_code
_entity_poly.pdbx_strand_id
1 'polypeptide(L)'
;MLLLIGSLQLGLLYAIMVMGIYISFRILNIPDLTTEGSFTFGLAVSAVCVVGGHPYLGILVSILAGALAGTVTGLLHTKLHIHPVLTGILTMSLLYSVNTFVLSGSPNLSLIGKDTIFTILIQQLPGLDKEVVKLIIAIFFAALCFVLMAVFFKTRLGLCIRAVGDNTDMVTASSINVDG
;
A
#
# COMPACT_ATOMS: atom_id res chain seq x y z
N MET A 1 -6.28 -5.54 -28.73
CA MET A 1 -5.61 -6.44 -27.77
C MET A 1 -4.85 -5.68 -26.70
N LEU A 2 -4.03 -4.68 -27.07
CA LEU A 2 -3.28 -3.81 -26.14
C LEU A 2 -4.14 -3.12 -25.06
N LEU A 3 -5.30 -2.56 -25.42
CA LEU A 3 -6.20 -1.91 -24.44
C LEU A 3 -6.72 -2.88 -23.38
N LEU A 4 -7.03 -4.13 -23.76
CA LEU A 4 -7.61 -5.11 -22.85
C LEU A 4 -6.56 -5.62 -21.86
N ILE A 5 -5.34 -5.89 -22.35
CA ILE A 5 -4.20 -6.30 -21.52
C ILE A 5 -3.76 -5.15 -20.59
N GLY A 6 -3.68 -3.92 -21.11
CA GLY A 6 -3.30 -2.74 -20.33
C GLY A 6 -4.29 -2.43 -19.20
N SER A 7 -5.60 -2.45 -19.49
CA SER A 7 -6.63 -2.27 -18.46
C SER A 7 -6.58 -3.36 -17.40
N LEU A 8 -6.32 -4.61 -17.78
CA LEU A 8 -6.21 -5.71 -16.84
C LEU A 8 -4.97 -5.57 -15.94
N GLN A 9 -3.84 -5.13 -16.50
CA GLN A 9 -2.63 -4.84 -15.74
C GLN A 9 -2.85 -3.72 -14.71
N LEU A 10 -3.43 -2.59 -15.12
CA LEU A 10 -3.77 -1.48 -14.22
C LEU A 10 -4.73 -1.92 -13.13
N GLY A 11 -5.78 -2.68 -13.49
CA GLY A 11 -6.75 -3.23 -12.54
C GLY A 11 -6.10 -4.10 -11.47
N LEU A 12 -5.17 -4.98 -11.85
CA LEU A 12 -4.44 -5.82 -10.89
C LEU A 12 -3.53 -5.02 -9.97
N LEU A 13 -2.87 -3.98 -10.47
CA LEU A 13 -2.03 -3.12 -9.64
C LEU A 13 -2.87 -2.32 -8.63
N TYR A 14 -4.00 -1.76 -9.05
CA TYR A 14 -4.92 -1.04 -8.16
C TYR A 14 -5.67 -1.97 -7.20
N ALA A 15 -5.84 -3.26 -7.53
CA ALA A 15 -6.46 -4.23 -6.63
C ALA A 15 -5.73 -4.33 -5.28
N ILE A 16 -4.39 -4.17 -5.27
CA ILE A 16 -3.58 -4.17 -4.05
C ILE A 16 -3.94 -2.97 -3.16
N MET A 17 -4.11 -1.79 -3.75
CA MET A 17 -4.56 -0.58 -3.03
C MET A 17 -5.98 -0.75 -2.49
N VAL A 18 -6.90 -1.25 -3.32
CA VAL A 18 -8.30 -1.50 -2.93
C VAL A 18 -8.40 -2.52 -1.79
N MET A 19 -7.49 -3.49 -1.71
CA MET A 19 -7.43 -4.42 -0.59
C MET A 19 -7.13 -3.71 0.74
N GLY A 20 -6.25 -2.71 0.73
CA GLY A 20 -6.00 -1.87 1.91
C GLY A 20 -7.26 -1.09 2.33
N ILE A 21 -7.92 -0.44 1.37
CA ILE A 21 -9.18 0.30 1.61
C ILE A 21 -10.26 -0.64 2.17
N TYR A 22 -10.40 -1.85 1.60
CA TYR A 22 -11.35 -2.85 2.07
C TYR A 22 -11.14 -3.22 3.53
N ILE A 23 -9.88 -3.37 3.97
CA ILE A 23 -9.57 -3.70 5.36
C ILE A 23 -10.05 -2.59 6.29
N SER A 24 -9.75 -1.32 5.99
CA SER A 24 -10.18 -0.23 6.86
C SER A 24 -11.71 -0.09 6.90
N PHE A 25 -12.34 -0.01 5.73
CA PHE A 25 -13.78 0.28 5.65
C PHE A 25 -14.66 -0.90 6.04
N ARG A 26 -14.28 -2.13 5.66
CA ARG A 26 -15.16 -3.30 5.83
C ARG A 26 -14.79 -4.18 7.02
N ILE A 27 -13.50 -4.29 7.34
CA ILE A 27 -13.06 -5.14 8.44
C ILE A 27 -12.98 -4.35 9.73
N LEU A 28 -12.33 -3.18 9.72
CA LEU A 28 -12.20 -2.35 10.91
C LEU A 28 -13.41 -1.43 11.14
N ASN A 29 -14.26 -1.26 10.11
CA ASN A 29 -15.42 -0.38 10.12
C ASN A 29 -15.06 1.10 10.43
N ILE A 30 -13.88 1.51 9.97
CA ILE A 30 -13.37 2.87 10.13
C ILE A 30 -13.13 3.47 8.74
N PRO A 31 -13.75 4.62 8.42
CA PRO A 31 -13.53 5.31 7.15
C PRO A 31 -12.17 6.02 7.15
N ASP A 32 -11.10 5.27 6.85
CA ASP A 32 -9.75 5.80 6.72
C ASP A 32 -9.36 5.97 5.25
N LEU A 33 -9.08 7.21 4.87
CA LEU A 33 -8.58 7.56 3.54
C LEU A 33 -7.04 7.47 3.45
N THR A 34 -6.32 7.25 4.57
CA THR A 34 -4.84 7.12 4.65
C THR A 34 -4.28 6.11 3.67
N THR A 35 -5.03 5.05 3.36
CA THR A 35 -4.60 4.00 2.44
C THR A 35 -4.27 4.51 1.03
N GLU A 36 -4.92 5.57 0.54
CA GLU A 36 -4.64 6.10 -0.80
C GLU A 36 -3.30 6.87 -0.85
N GLY A 37 -3.10 7.79 0.08
CA GLY A 37 -1.88 8.61 0.16
C GLY A 37 -0.67 7.85 0.69
N SER A 38 -0.83 6.87 1.59
CA SER A 38 0.28 5.98 1.98
C SER A 38 0.75 5.11 0.81
N PHE A 39 -0.17 4.68 -0.06
CA PHE A 39 0.15 3.99 -1.30
C PHE A 39 0.96 4.89 -2.24
N THR A 40 0.52 6.13 -2.47
CA THR A 40 1.28 7.09 -3.32
C THR A 40 2.63 7.48 -2.71
N PHE A 41 2.75 7.58 -1.39
CA PHE A 41 4.01 7.84 -0.69
C PHE A 41 5.00 6.69 -0.85
N GLY A 42 4.54 5.44 -0.73
CA GLY A 42 5.37 4.28 -1.05
C GLY A 42 5.88 4.30 -2.49
N LEU A 43 5.02 4.65 -3.46
CA LEU A 43 5.42 4.80 -4.86
C LEU A 43 6.48 5.89 -5.06
N ALA A 44 6.30 7.07 -4.44
CA ALA A 44 7.24 8.18 -4.53
C ALA A 44 8.62 7.80 -3.98
N VAL A 45 8.67 7.14 -2.81
CA VAL A 45 9.91 6.68 -2.18
C VAL A 45 10.59 5.61 -3.04
N SER A 46 9.82 4.65 -3.57
CA SER A 46 10.36 3.63 -4.49
C SER A 46 10.95 4.27 -5.76
N ALA A 47 10.27 5.27 -6.32
CA ALA A 47 10.72 5.97 -7.53
C ALA A 47 12.07 6.68 -7.31
N VAL A 48 12.25 7.37 -6.18
CA VAL A 48 13.51 8.03 -5.82
C VAL A 48 14.64 7.01 -5.66
N CYS A 49 14.40 5.88 -4.99
CA CYS A 49 15.40 4.81 -4.84
C CYS A 49 15.82 4.20 -6.19
N VAL A 50 14.87 4.04 -7.13
CA VAL A 50 15.16 3.55 -8.48
C VAL A 50 16.02 4.56 -9.25
N VAL A 51 15.73 5.86 -9.15
CA VAL A 51 16.56 6.89 -9.78
C VAL A 51 17.98 6.89 -9.22
N GLY A 52 18.12 6.64 -7.92
CA GLY A 52 19.39 6.44 -7.22
C GLY A 52 20.12 5.13 -7.53
N GLY A 53 19.56 4.25 -8.37
CA GLY A 53 20.22 3.03 -8.85
C GLY A 53 20.03 1.78 -7.98
N HIS A 54 19.16 1.82 -6.97
CA HIS A 54 18.90 0.68 -6.08
C HIS A 54 17.43 0.21 -6.13
N PRO A 55 17.03 -0.51 -7.19
CA PRO A 55 15.64 -0.91 -7.39
C PRO A 55 15.12 -1.91 -6.35
N TYR A 56 15.95 -2.84 -5.88
CA TYR A 56 15.55 -3.82 -4.85
C TYR A 56 15.36 -3.19 -3.47
N LEU A 57 16.23 -2.24 -3.08
CA LEU A 57 16.07 -1.49 -1.84
C LEU A 57 14.81 -0.62 -1.88
N GLY A 58 14.43 -0.10 -3.06
CA GLY A 58 13.21 0.66 -3.24
C GLY A 58 11.94 -0.05 -2.76
N ILE A 59 11.84 -1.38 -2.94
CA ILE A 59 10.69 -2.16 -2.42
C ILE A 59 10.68 -2.15 -0.89
N LEU A 60 11.81 -2.45 -0.24
CA LEU A 60 11.85 -2.51 1.22
C LEU A 60 11.58 -1.15 1.85
N VAL A 61 12.19 -0.10 1.32
CA VAL A 61 12.04 1.27 1.84
C VAL A 61 10.62 1.78 1.60
N SER A 62 9.99 1.46 0.46
CA SER A 62 8.60 1.87 0.20
C SER A 62 7.59 1.19 1.13
N ILE A 63 7.79 -0.09 1.47
CA ILE A 63 6.95 -0.78 2.46
C ILE A 63 7.09 -0.11 3.83
N LEU A 64 8.31 0.19 4.27
CA LEU A 64 8.56 0.87 5.54
C LEU A 64 7.96 2.28 5.55
N ALA A 65 8.10 3.04 4.47
CA ALA A 65 7.53 4.37 4.32
C ALA A 65 5.99 4.35 4.42
N GLY A 66 5.34 3.42 3.71
CA GLY A 66 3.89 3.23 3.79
C GLY A 66 3.44 2.79 5.18
N ALA A 67 4.18 1.88 5.83
CA ALA A 67 3.89 1.45 7.20
C ALA A 67 4.01 2.62 8.19
N LEU A 68 5.05 3.45 8.07
CA LEU A 68 5.21 4.65 8.90
C LEU A 68 4.04 5.61 8.72
N ALA A 69 3.62 5.87 7.48
CA ALA A 69 2.44 6.69 7.21
C ALA A 69 1.17 6.15 7.90
N GLY A 70 0.93 4.83 7.82
CA GLY A 70 -0.18 4.18 8.52
C GLY A 70 -0.08 4.26 10.05
N THR A 71 1.13 4.10 10.62
CA THR A 71 1.32 4.25 12.07
C THR A 71 1.04 5.66 12.55
N VAL A 72 1.38 6.69 11.76
CA VAL A 72 1.06 8.08 12.11
C VAL A 72 -0.45 8.27 12.20
N THR A 73 -1.23 7.77 11.23
CA THR A 73 -2.70 7.82 11.31
C THR A 73 -3.23 7.08 12.53
N GLY A 74 -2.72 5.87 12.78
CA GLY A 74 -3.10 5.08 13.95
C GLY A 74 -2.87 5.85 15.25
N LEU A 75 -1.71 6.50 15.40
CA LEU A 75 -1.38 7.31 16.58
C LEU A 75 -2.28 8.55 16.72
N LEU A 76 -2.59 9.23 15.62
CA LEU A 76 -3.51 10.38 15.64
C LEU A 76 -4.91 9.96 16.11
N HIS A 77 -5.36 8.78 15.71
CA HIS A 77 -6.67 8.25 16.12
C HIS A 77 -6.65 7.76 17.57
N THR A 78 -5.69 6.91 17.95
CA THR A 78 -5.68 6.24 19.27
C THR A 78 -5.20 7.14 20.41
N LYS A 79 -4.20 8.00 20.18
CA LYS A 79 -3.61 8.85 21.25
C LYS A 79 -4.16 10.27 21.29
N LEU A 80 -4.53 10.85 20.15
CA LEU A 80 -5.11 12.21 20.11
C LEU A 80 -6.64 12.21 20.06
N HIS A 81 -7.29 11.04 20.03
CA HIS A 81 -8.75 10.89 20.03
C HIS A 81 -9.46 11.74 18.96
N ILE A 82 -8.82 11.91 17.81
CA ILE A 82 -9.38 12.63 16.67
C ILE A 82 -10.34 11.70 15.93
N HIS A 83 -11.46 12.23 15.44
CA HIS A 83 -12.41 11.45 14.65
C HIS A 83 -11.73 10.77 13.44
N PRO A 84 -11.96 9.48 13.18
CA PRO A 84 -11.19 8.73 12.19
C PRO A 84 -11.22 9.31 10.77
N VAL A 85 -12.39 9.79 10.32
CA VAL A 85 -12.51 10.50 9.03
C VAL A 85 -11.56 11.70 8.95
N LEU A 86 -11.47 12.48 10.03
CA LEU A 86 -10.63 13.66 10.08
C LEU A 86 -9.15 13.25 10.08
N THR A 87 -8.78 12.20 10.82
CA THR A 87 -7.40 11.68 10.79
C THR A 87 -6.98 11.24 9.39
N GLY A 88 -7.84 10.55 8.66
CA GLY A 88 -7.56 10.09 7.30
C GLY A 88 -7.39 11.22 6.29
N ILE A 89 -8.21 12.28 6.36
CA ILE A 89 -8.07 13.44 5.47
C ILE A 89 -6.83 14.29 5.84
N LEU A 90 -6.53 14.42 7.13
CA LEU A 90 -5.34 15.12 7.61
C LEU A 90 -4.07 14.43 7.13
N THR A 91 -3.96 13.12 7.28
CA THR A 91 -2.79 12.35 6.82
C THR A 91 -2.69 12.34 5.30
N MET A 92 -3.80 12.23 4.56
CA MET A 92 -3.82 12.43 3.10
C MET A 92 -3.16 13.74 2.68
N SER A 93 -3.57 14.84 3.30
CA SER A 93 -3.11 16.18 2.93
C SER A 93 -1.65 16.41 3.34
N LEU A 94 -1.22 15.84 4.48
CA LEU A 94 0.17 15.84 4.90
C LEU A 94 1.05 15.04 3.93
N LEU A 95 0.64 13.82 3.57
CA LEU A 95 1.38 12.96 2.64
C LEU A 95 1.48 13.57 1.25
N TYR A 96 0.48 14.31 0.80
CA TYR A 96 0.57 15.05 -0.46
C TYR A 96 1.74 16.06 -0.48
N SER A 97 1.93 16.80 0.62
CA SER A 97 3.05 17.73 0.78
C SER A 97 4.39 16.99 0.88
N VAL A 98 4.44 15.89 1.65
CA VAL A 98 5.64 15.06 1.81
C VAL A 98 6.05 14.41 0.50
N ASN A 99 5.11 13.93 -0.30
CA ASN A 99 5.37 13.34 -1.62
C ASN A 99 6.15 14.31 -2.50
N THR A 100 5.67 15.56 -2.59
CA THR A 100 6.32 16.61 -3.39
C THR A 100 7.72 16.93 -2.86
N PHE A 101 7.92 16.90 -1.55
CA PHE A 101 9.24 17.08 -0.94
C PHE A 101 10.20 15.93 -1.27
N VAL A 102 9.75 14.67 -1.16
CA VAL A 102 10.55 13.48 -1.50
C VAL A 102 10.94 13.48 -2.97
N LEU A 103 10.05 13.92 -3.85
CA LEU A 103 10.29 14.08 -5.29
C LEU A 103 11.15 15.32 -5.63
N SER A 104 11.80 15.94 -4.65
CA SER A 104 12.68 17.12 -4.81
C SER A 104 11.99 18.31 -5.48
N GLY A 105 10.70 18.52 -5.19
CA GLY A 105 9.91 19.62 -5.73
C GLY A 105 9.45 19.42 -7.18
N SER A 106 9.73 18.26 -7.78
CA SER A 106 9.24 17.91 -9.11
C SER A 106 7.94 17.10 -9.02
N PRO A 107 6.88 17.47 -9.76
CA PRO A 107 5.62 16.71 -9.74
C PRO A 107 5.71 15.40 -10.53
N ASN A 108 6.76 15.21 -11.34
CA ASN A 108 6.94 14.03 -12.17
C ASN A 108 8.42 13.64 -12.23
N LEU A 109 8.75 12.49 -11.67
CA LEU A 109 10.06 11.88 -11.78
C LEU A 109 10.04 10.89 -12.95
N SER A 110 10.82 11.17 -14.00
CA SER A 110 10.89 10.26 -15.16
C SER A 110 11.72 9.02 -14.83
N LEU A 111 11.09 7.84 -14.92
CA LEU A 111 11.76 6.54 -14.84
C LEU A 111 12.18 6.00 -16.22
N ILE A 112 12.03 6.81 -17.28
CA ILE A 112 12.35 6.40 -18.64
C ILE A 112 13.87 6.20 -18.77
N GLY A 113 14.29 4.98 -19.12
CA GLY A 113 15.69 4.62 -19.30
C GLY A 113 16.44 4.19 -18.04
N LYS A 114 15.75 3.98 -16.92
CA LYS A 114 16.35 3.45 -15.68
C LYS A 114 16.05 1.95 -15.51
N ASP A 115 17.00 1.24 -14.91
CA ASP A 115 16.82 -0.17 -14.58
C ASP A 115 15.77 -0.34 -13.47
N THR A 116 14.63 -0.90 -13.86
CA THR A 116 13.54 -1.29 -12.98
C THR A 116 13.53 -2.80 -12.84
N ILE A 117 12.84 -3.30 -11.82
CA ILE A 117 12.62 -4.75 -11.65
C ILE A 117 11.91 -5.33 -12.88
N PHE A 118 11.05 -4.53 -13.53
CA PHE A 118 10.41 -4.92 -14.78
C PHE A 118 11.41 -5.05 -15.94
N THR A 119 12.36 -4.11 -16.12
CA THR A 119 13.34 -4.19 -17.21
C THR A 119 14.34 -5.33 -17.00
N ILE A 120 14.77 -5.57 -15.76
CA ILE A 120 15.67 -6.67 -15.41
C ILE A 120 14.99 -8.03 -15.68
N LEU A 121 13.74 -8.21 -15.27
CA LEU A 121 13.00 -9.46 -15.54
C LEU A 121 12.70 -9.66 -17.03
N ILE A 122 12.39 -8.59 -17.76
CA ILE A 122 12.17 -8.66 -19.22
C ILE A 122 13.47 -9.06 -19.94
N GLN A 123 14.64 -8.62 -19.48
CA GLN A 123 15.93 -9.05 -20.05
C GLN A 123 16.27 -10.51 -19.74
N GLN A 124 15.83 -11.05 -18.60
CA GLN A 124 16.07 -12.45 -18.23
C GLN A 124 15.12 -13.46 -18.88
N LEU A 125 13.97 -13.03 -19.42
CA LEU A 125 13.06 -13.86 -20.23
C LEU A 125 12.98 -13.35 -21.68
N PRO A 126 14.00 -13.61 -22.53
CA PRO A 126 14.09 -13.08 -23.90
C PRO A 126 13.07 -13.66 -24.90
N GLY A 127 12.14 -14.52 -24.48
CA GLY A 127 11.17 -15.19 -25.36
C GLY A 127 9.70 -14.77 -25.20
N LEU A 128 9.37 -13.90 -24.25
CA LEU A 128 7.99 -13.48 -23.97
C LEU A 128 7.76 -12.02 -24.33
N ASP A 129 6.57 -11.72 -24.85
CA ASP A 129 6.16 -10.34 -25.14
C ASP A 129 6.15 -9.50 -23.86
N LYS A 130 6.61 -8.25 -23.96
CA LYS A 130 6.84 -7.36 -22.80
C LYS A 130 5.57 -7.13 -21.99
N GLU A 131 4.43 -7.08 -22.67
CA GLU A 131 3.12 -6.89 -22.05
C GLU A 131 2.67 -8.14 -21.27
N VAL A 132 3.02 -9.34 -21.73
CA VAL A 132 2.72 -10.59 -21.04
C VAL A 132 3.57 -10.72 -19.77
N VAL A 133 4.86 -10.36 -19.84
CA VAL A 133 5.75 -10.39 -18.67
C VAL A 133 5.25 -9.44 -17.56
N LYS A 134 4.86 -8.20 -17.91
CA LYS A 134 4.29 -7.25 -16.95
C LYS A 134 3.01 -7.78 -16.31
N LEU A 135 2.14 -8.40 -17.09
CA LEU A 135 0.90 -8.99 -16.60
C LEU A 135 1.16 -10.15 -15.65
N ILE A 136 2.09 -11.04 -15.97
CA ILE A 136 2.49 -12.15 -15.07
C ILE A 136 3.02 -11.60 -13.74
N ILE A 137 3.88 -10.57 -13.78
CA ILE A 137 4.41 -9.94 -12.57
C ILE A 137 3.28 -9.31 -11.75
N ALA A 138 2.35 -8.59 -12.38
CA ALA A 138 1.21 -7.99 -11.70
C ALA A 138 0.32 -9.05 -11.03
N ILE A 139 0.02 -10.16 -11.73
CA ILE A 139 -0.72 -11.30 -11.16
C ILE A 139 0.04 -11.90 -9.99
N PHE A 140 1.34 -12.14 -10.14
CA PHE A 140 2.16 -12.74 -9.11
C PHE A 140 2.15 -11.90 -7.82
N PHE A 141 2.39 -10.59 -7.91
CA PHE A 141 2.36 -9.71 -6.74
C PHE A 141 0.96 -9.56 -6.15
N ALA A 142 -0.08 -9.41 -6.99
CA ALA A 142 -1.45 -9.33 -6.49
C ALA A 142 -1.86 -10.62 -5.75
N ALA A 143 -1.54 -11.79 -6.31
CA ALA A 143 -1.80 -13.07 -5.67
C ALA A 143 -0.97 -13.25 -4.39
N LEU A 144 0.30 -12.84 -4.39
CA LEU A 144 1.17 -12.87 -3.21
C LEU A 144 0.59 -12.03 -2.07
N CYS A 145 0.22 -10.77 -2.35
CA CYS A 145 -0.42 -9.88 -1.37
C CYS A 145 -1.74 -10.46 -0.86
N PHE A 146 -2.57 -11.01 -1.75
CA PHE A 146 -3.82 -11.66 -1.37
C PHE A 146 -3.61 -12.84 -0.43
N VAL A 147 -2.68 -13.75 -0.75
CA VAL A 147 -2.38 -14.93 0.06
C VAL A 147 -1.81 -14.51 1.42
N LEU A 148 -0.86 -13.57 1.46
CA LEU A 148 -0.30 -13.04 2.70
C LEU A 148 -1.39 -12.45 3.60
N MET A 149 -2.31 -11.67 3.03
CA MET A 149 -3.41 -11.08 3.76
C MET A 149 -4.42 -12.14 4.26
N ALA A 150 -4.76 -13.12 3.42
CA ALA A 150 -5.66 -14.22 3.79
C ALA A 150 -5.08 -15.07 4.92
N VAL A 151 -3.77 -15.33 4.91
CA VAL A 151 -3.07 -16.02 6.01
C VAL A 151 -3.03 -15.14 7.26
N PHE A 152 -2.72 -13.85 7.12
CA PHE A 152 -2.69 -12.90 8.23
C PHE A 152 -4.03 -12.84 8.97
N PHE A 153 -5.16 -12.78 8.26
CA PHE A 153 -6.48 -12.77 8.91
C PHE A 153 -6.82 -14.06 9.65
N LYS A 154 -6.20 -15.20 9.31
CA LYS A 154 -6.34 -16.46 10.06
C LYS A 154 -5.51 -16.50 11.35
N THR A 155 -4.58 -15.57 11.55
CA THR A 155 -3.77 -15.49 12.77
C THR A 155 -4.55 -14.87 13.94
N ARG A 156 -4.03 -15.00 15.17
CA ARG A 156 -4.62 -14.39 16.37
C ARG A 156 -4.80 -12.88 16.23
N LEU A 157 -3.79 -12.16 15.72
CA LEU A 157 -3.86 -10.72 15.51
C LEU A 157 -4.96 -10.35 14.51
N GLY A 158 -5.05 -11.07 13.39
CA GLY A 158 -6.08 -10.86 12.38
C GLY A 158 -7.50 -11.17 12.87
N LEU A 159 -7.66 -12.12 13.80
CA LEU A 159 -8.94 -12.38 14.48
C LEU A 159 -9.30 -11.23 15.44
N CYS A 160 -8.34 -10.72 16.21
CA CYS A 160 -8.56 -9.56 17.09
C CYS A 160 -8.99 -8.32 16.30
N ILE A 161 -8.32 -8.00 15.19
CA ILE A 161 -8.67 -6.84 14.34
C ILE A 161 -10.12 -6.92 13.84
N ARG A 162 -10.58 -8.13 13.47
CA ARG A 162 -11.98 -8.35 13.07
C ARG A 162 -12.96 -8.17 14.23
N ALA A 163 -12.63 -8.72 15.39
CA ALA A 163 -13.45 -8.57 16.59
C ALA A 163 -13.60 -7.10 17.01
N VAL A 164 -12.53 -6.30 16.86
CA VAL A 164 -12.54 -4.85 17.13
C VAL A 164 -13.50 -4.11 16.19
N GLY A 165 -13.51 -4.45 14.90
CA GLY A 165 -14.42 -3.84 13.93
C GLY A 165 -15.89 -4.21 14.12
N ASP A 166 -16.17 -5.40 14.68
CA ASP A 166 -17.54 -5.84 15.00
C ASP A 166 -18.08 -5.14 16.24
N ASN A 167 -17.32 -5.15 17.35
CA ASN A 167 -17.72 -4.48 18.58
C ASN A 167 -16.51 -4.18 19.48
N THR A 168 -16.12 -2.90 19.52
CA THR A 168 -15.02 -2.42 20.37
C THR A 168 -15.26 -2.69 21.85
N ASP A 169 -16.48 -2.45 22.35
CA ASP A 169 -16.83 -2.55 23.78
C ASP A 169 -16.73 -4.00 24.29
N MET A 170 -17.12 -4.97 23.45
CA MET A 170 -17.00 -6.40 23.76
C MET A 170 -15.53 -6.83 23.86
N VAL A 171 -14.66 -6.29 23.03
CA VAL A 171 -13.23 -6.61 23.01
C VAL A 171 -12.54 -6.02 24.26
N THR A 172 -12.87 -4.79 24.64
CA THR A 172 -12.38 -4.17 25.89
C THR A 172 -12.77 -4.97 27.12
N ALA A 173 -14.00 -5.49 27.16
CA ALA A 173 -14.48 -6.34 28.26
C ALA A 173 -13.79 -7.72 28.30
N SER A 174 -13.30 -8.20 27.15
CA SER A 174 -12.62 -9.50 27.01
C SER A 174 -11.13 -9.46 27.37
N SER A 175 -10.67 -8.44 28.12
CA SER A 175 -9.27 -8.21 28.53
C SER A 175 -8.27 -8.03 27.37
N ILE A 176 -8.77 -7.79 26.15
CA ILE A 176 -7.94 -7.49 24.98
C ILE A 176 -7.79 -5.97 24.94
N ASN A 177 -6.54 -5.50 25.03
CA ASN A 177 -6.25 -4.08 24.91
C ASN A 177 -6.56 -3.60 23.49
N VAL A 178 -7.57 -2.74 23.37
CA VAL A 178 -8.02 -2.13 22.11
C VAL A 178 -7.25 -0.87 21.75
N ASP A 179 -6.51 -0.29 22.71
CA ASP A 179 -5.91 1.04 22.57
C ASP A 179 -4.48 1.07 22.01
N GLY A 180 -3.81 -0.07 21.88
CA GLY A 180 -2.41 -0.12 21.42
C GLY A 180 -1.42 0.49 22.42
#